data_AF-A0AAD6NGP6-F1
#
_entry.id   AF-A0AAD6NGP6-F1
#
_cell.length_a   1.000
_cell.length_b   1.000
_cell.length_c   1.000
_cell.angle_alpha   90.00
_cell.angle_beta   90.00
_cell.angle_gamma   90.00
#
_symmetry.space_group_name_H-M   'P 1'
#
loop_
_entity.id
_entity.type
_entity.pdbx_description
1 polymer ?
#
loop_
_entity_poly.entity_id
_entity_poly.type
_entity_poly.pdbx_seq_one_letter_code
_entity_poly.pdbx_strand_id
1 'polypeptide(L)'
;MPLHPEPAQDDEKSDLLKGTIMNEFVRVEEVHGIGLGLVAFKPIPSGTTWFRMTSDNNLVIPRNAFEHIRRIAKGCPEWESLRQSIQLFSWYNSSEDAINFPLDNVRYMNHAVDCNSTYDEPPEGAYLGAPSYTNCDIRPGEEIRENYLSYPECPWADLCDSFLKPQPRPSSEDFVGQYQPVPPAEIMITRGQFRVYAESNLSRDVDKALLLVLAKTGIFDEERQAFILRIPTEGQ
;
A
#
# COMPACT_ATOMS: atom_id res chain seq x y z
N MET A 1 29.95 -39.96 31.19
CA MET A 1 29.17 -39.43 30.05
C MET A 1 28.71 -38.04 30.43
N PRO A 2 29.14 -36.97 29.75
CA PRO A 2 28.72 -35.63 30.08
C PRO A 2 27.34 -35.37 29.46
N LEU A 3 26.46 -34.74 30.26
CA LEU A 3 25.17 -34.22 29.85
C LEU A 3 25.38 -33.15 28.77
N HIS A 4 24.83 -33.38 27.58
CA HIS A 4 24.66 -32.31 26.60
C HIS A 4 23.63 -31.32 27.15
N PRO A 5 23.92 -30.01 27.20
CA PRO A 5 22.89 -29.02 27.44
C PRO A 5 21.95 -29.00 26.23
N GLU A 6 20.64 -29.01 26.49
CA GLU A 6 19.62 -28.72 25.48
C GLU A 6 19.94 -27.36 24.83
N PRO A 7 19.84 -27.23 23.49
CA PRO A 7 19.91 -25.91 22.87
C PRO A 7 18.75 -25.08 23.42
N ALA A 8 19.10 -23.90 23.91
CA ALA A 8 18.16 -22.87 24.30
C ALA A 8 17.09 -22.75 23.21
N GLN A 9 15.83 -22.86 23.63
CA GLN A 9 14.69 -22.50 22.80
C GLN A 9 14.90 -21.05 22.39
N ASP A 10 15.06 -20.81 21.10
CA ASP A 10 15.17 -19.48 20.49
C ASP A 10 13.92 -18.65 20.84
N ASP A 11 13.97 -17.97 21.98
CA ASP A 11 13.07 -16.89 22.40
C ASP A 11 13.31 -15.59 21.56
N GLU A 12 14.02 -15.66 20.43
CA GLU A 12 14.38 -14.54 19.55
C GLU A 12 13.57 -14.46 18.23
N LYS A 13 12.48 -15.23 18.06
CA LYS A 13 11.58 -15.03 16.90
C LYS A 13 10.55 -13.90 17.06
N SER A 14 10.69 -13.11 18.12
CA SER A 14 9.89 -11.92 18.41
C SER A 14 10.68 -10.61 18.19
N ASP A 15 11.69 -10.63 17.34
CA ASP A 15 12.10 -9.41 16.62
C ASP A 15 10.97 -9.03 15.66
N LEU A 16 9.94 -8.44 16.28
CA LEU A 16 9.25 -7.23 15.85
C LEU A 16 9.51 -6.95 14.37
N LEU A 17 8.50 -7.26 13.54
CA LEU A 17 8.25 -6.56 12.29
C LEU A 17 8.24 -5.05 12.59
N LYS A 18 9.42 -4.43 12.76
CA LYS A 18 9.56 -3.00 12.88
C LYS A 18 8.99 -2.47 11.57
N GLY A 19 7.93 -1.67 11.66
CA GLY A 19 7.39 -0.97 10.50
C GLY A 19 8.50 -0.22 9.75
N THR A 20 8.26 0.04 8.46
CA THR A 20 9.12 0.79 7.52
C THR A 20 10.61 0.91 7.86
N ILE A 21 11.34 -0.21 7.78
CA ILE A 21 12.81 -0.19 7.62
C ILE A 21 13.26 0.78 6.51
N MET A 22 12.37 1.10 5.56
CA MET A 22 12.54 2.11 4.51
C MET A 22 13.05 3.46 5.04
N ASN A 23 12.54 3.95 6.18
CA ASN A 23 12.96 5.24 6.73
C ASN A 23 14.42 5.25 7.20
N GLU A 24 15.06 4.10 7.32
CA GLU A 24 16.50 3.99 7.59
C GLU A 24 17.35 4.27 6.35
N PHE A 25 16.78 4.20 5.14
CA PHE A 25 17.53 4.24 3.87
C PHE A 25 17.15 5.42 2.98
N VAL A 26 15.86 5.72 2.90
CA VAL A 26 15.31 6.72 1.98
C VAL A 26 14.49 7.78 2.69
N ARG A 27 14.31 8.91 2.01
CA ARG A 27 13.38 9.97 2.38
C ARG A 27 12.61 10.43 1.15
N VAL A 28 11.43 10.98 1.39
CA VAL A 28 10.61 11.57 0.32
C VAL A 28 11.25 12.90 -0.10
N GLU A 29 11.58 13.03 -1.38
CA GLU A 29 12.12 14.27 -1.95
C GLU A 29 11.46 14.60 -3.29
N GLU A 30 11.63 15.84 -3.73
CA GLU A 30 11.28 16.26 -5.09
C GLU A 30 12.35 15.77 -6.07
N VAL A 31 11.92 14.96 -7.05
CA VAL A 31 12.71 14.45 -8.17
C VAL A 31 12.34 15.23 -9.42
N HIS A 32 13.35 15.85 -10.04
CA HIS A 32 13.16 16.75 -11.18
C HIS A 32 12.42 16.07 -12.34
N GLY A 33 11.29 16.66 -12.74
CA GLY A 33 10.48 16.19 -13.87
C GLY A 33 9.56 15.00 -13.58
N ILE A 34 9.59 14.43 -12.38
CA ILE A 34 8.80 13.25 -11.99
C ILE A 34 7.85 13.55 -10.84
N GLY A 35 8.21 14.48 -9.94
CA GLY A 35 7.41 14.83 -8.76
C GLY A 35 8.07 14.35 -7.48
N LEU A 36 7.34 13.66 -6.62
CA LEU A 36 7.90 13.11 -5.38
C LEU A 36 8.47 11.71 -5.62
N GLY A 37 9.60 11.40 -4.99
CA GLY A 37 10.30 10.11 -5.10
C GLY A 37 10.93 9.68 -3.78
N LEU A 38 11.32 8.40 -3.69
CA LEU A 38 12.08 7.85 -2.56
C LEU A 38 13.57 7.94 -2.85
N VAL A 39 14.25 8.91 -2.23
CA VAL A 39 15.67 9.18 -2.47
C VAL A 39 16.53 8.67 -1.32
N ALA A 40 17.55 7.89 -1.65
CA ALA A 40 18.51 7.36 -0.69
C ALA A 40 19.31 8.50 -0.05
N PHE A 41 19.34 8.57 1.28
CA PHE A 41 20.16 9.57 1.99
C PHE A 41 21.51 9.03 2.47
N LYS A 42 21.73 7.72 2.32
CA LYS A 42 22.97 7.00 2.61
C LYS A 42 23.21 5.91 1.56
N PRO A 43 24.43 5.36 1.43
CA PRO A 43 24.67 4.23 0.53
C PRO A 43 23.84 3.01 0.96
N ILE A 44 23.26 2.30 -0.02
CA ILE A 44 22.47 1.07 0.20
C ILE A 44 23.12 -0.06 -0.62
N PRO A 45 23.72 -1.07 0.02
CA PRO A 45 24.34 -2.19 -0.69
C PRO A 45 23.33 -3.01 -1.48
N SER A 46 23.76 -3.60 -2.59
CA SER A 46 22.99 -4.59 -3.35
C SER A 46 22.49 -5.74 -2.46
N GLY A 47 21.27 -6.21 -2.72
CA GLY A 47 20.59 -7.25 -1.93
C GLY A 47 20.00 -6.76 -0.60
N THR A 48 20.06 -5.47 -0.28
CA THR A 48 19.46 -4.93 0.94
C THR A 48 17.95 -4.96 0.85
N THR A 49 17.29 -5.61 1.82
CA THR A 49 15.85 -5.41 2.03
C THR A 49 15.63 -4.00 2.56
N TRP A 50 15.03 -3.14 1.77
CA TRP A 50 14.80 -1.73 2.12
C TRP A 50 13.32 -1.45 2.44
N PHE A 51 12.40 -2.34 2.04
CA PHE A 51 11.00 -2.24 2.40
C PHE A 51 10.44 -3.64 2.69
N ARG A 52 9.47 -3.69 3.59
CA ARG A 52 8.70 -4.89 3.90
C ARG A 52 7.26 -4.48 4.19
N MET A 53 6.33 -5.13 3.50
CA MET A 53 4.91 -4.96 3.78
C MET A 53 4.55 -5.66 5.10
N THR A 54 3.78 -4.98 5.96
CA THR A 54 3.29 -5.46 7.25
C THR A 54 1.80 -5.15 7.39
N SER A 55 1.15 -5.74 8.39
CA SER A 55 -0.25 -5.42 8.71
C SER A 55 -0.46 -3.97 9.14
N ASP A 56 0.59 -3.30 9.64
CA ASP A 56 0.51 -1.93 10.12
C ASP A 56 0.81 -0.90 9.03
N ASN A 57 1.53 -1.26 7.96
CA ASN A 57 1.88 -0.29 6.91
C ASN A 57 1.17 -0.52 5.57
N ASN A 58 0.26 -1.49 5.52
CA ASN A 58 -0.59 -1.75 4.36
C ASN A 58 -2.04 -1.95 4.78
N LEU A 59 -2.94 -1.39 3.98
CA LEU A 59 -4.38 -1.56 4.12
C LEU A 59 -4.89 -2.39 2.95
N VAL A 60 -5.36 -3.60 3.24
CA VAL A 60 -6.01 -4.46 2.25
C VAL A 60 -7.45 -3.97 2.06
N ILE A 61 -7.79 -3.60 0.83
CA ILE A 61 -9.11 -3.11 0.44
C ILE A 61 -9.77 -4.15 -0.47
N PRO A 62 -10.71 -4.96 0.05
CA PRO A 62 -11.40 -5.95 -0.76
C PRO A 62 -12.15 -5.31 -1.93
N ARG A 63 -12.28 -6.02 -3.06
CA ARG A 63 -13.08 -5.57 -4.21
C ARG A 63 -14.44 -5.01 -3.82
N ASN A 64 -15.17 -5.71 -2.93
CA ASN A 64 -16.48 -5.26 -2.47
C ASN A 64 -16.43 -3.82 -1.89
N ALA A 65 -15.45 -3.54 -1.04
CA ALA A 65 -15.28 -2.22 -0.44
C ALA A 65 -14.92 -1.15 -1.50
N PHE A 66 -13.97 -1.44 -2.38
CA PHE A 66 -13.59 -0.51 -3.44
C PHE A 66 -14.76 -0.19 -4.39
N GLU A 67 -15.60 -1.18 -4.69
CA GLU A 67 -16.77 -1.01 -5.53
C GLU A 67 -17.83 -0.08 -4.92
N HIS A 68 -18.03 -0.15 -3.60
CA HIS A 68 -18.86 0.84 -2.90
C HIS A 68 -18.23 2.23 -2.92
N ILE A 69 -16.91 2.34 -2.70
CA ILE A 69 -16.18 3.62 -2.80
C ILE A 69 -16.36 4.25 -4.19
N ARG A 70 -16.21 3.45 -5.25
CA ARG A 70 -16.36 3.88 -6.65
C ARG A 70 -17.75 4.45 -6.95
N ARG A 71 -18.79 3.82 -6.41
CA ARG A 71 -20.18 4.27 -6.58
C ARG A 71 -20.45 5.60 -5.85
N ILE A 72 -20.08 5.69 -4.57
CA ILE A 72 -20.36 6.89 -3.75
C ILE A 72 -19.50 8.10 -4.17
N ALA A 73 -18.31 7.86 -4.73
CA ALA A 73 -17.38 8.91 -5.16
C ALA A 73 -18.01 9.92 -6.15
N LYS A 74 -18.93 9.49 -7.02
CA LYS A 74 -19.59 10.36 -8.01
C LYS A 74 -20.38 11.53 -7.40
N GLY A 75 -20.78 11.42 -6.13
CA GLY A 75 -21.54 12.46 -5.42
C GLY A 75 -20.83 13.04 -4.19
N CYS A 76 -19.70 12.48 -3.76
CA CYS A 76 -19.07 12.83 -2.50
C CYS A 76 -17.56 13.12 -2.68
N PRO A 77 -17.13 14.39 -2.64
CA PRO A 77 -15.74 14.79 -2.94
C PRO A 77 -14.66 14.09 -2.10
N GLU A 78 -14.92 13.85 -0.81
CA GLU A 78 -14.00 13.11 0.07
C GLU A 78 -13.77 11.67 -0.40
N TRP A 79 -14.82 11.00 -0.86
CA TRP A 79 -14.76 9.62 -1.34
C TRP A 79 -14.13 9.55 -2.73
N GLU A 80 -14.34 10.55 -3.58
CA GLU A 80 -13.62 10.70 -4.84
C GLU A 80 -12.11 10.90 -4.61
N SER A 81 -11.74 11.74 -3.64
CA SER A 81 -10.34 11.90 -3.27
C SER A 81 -9.72 10.60 -2.76
N LEU A 82 -10.46 9.83 -1.93
CA LEU A 82 -9.99 8.53 -1.45
C LEU A 82 -9.85 7.51 -2.59
N ARG A 83 -10.82 7.46 -3.51
CA ARG A 83 -10.76 6.62 -4.72
C ARG A 83 -9.51 6.92 -5.53
N GLN A 84 -9.25 8.20 -5.81
CA GLN A 84 -8.06 8.64 -6.56
C GLN A 84 -6.77 8.28 -5.83
N SER A 85 -6.70 8.46 -4.51
CA SER A 85 -5.55 8.06 -3.70
C SER A 85 -5.28 6.55 -3.79
N ILE A 86 -6.33 5.73 -3.69
CA ILE A 86 -6.20 4.28 -3.82
C ILE A 86 -5.69 3.92 -5.22
N GLN A 87 -6.26 4.51 -6.27
CA GLN A 87 -5.84 4.21 -7.65
C GLN A 87 -4.40 4.66 -7.96
N LEU A 88 -3.95 5.76 -7.36
CA LEU A 88 -2.63 6.31 -7.62
C LEU A 88 -1.51 5.51 -6.97
N PHE A 89 -1.72 5.02 -5.74
CA PHE A 89 -0.64 4.46 -4.93
C PHE A 89 -0.70 2.96 -4.69
N SER A 90 -1.79 2.30 -5.06
CA SER A 90 -1.99 0.89 -4.74
C SER A 90 -1.59 -0.04 -5.87
N TRP A 91 -1.32 -1.28 -5.49
CA TRP A 91 -1.18 -2.41 -6.42
C TRP A 91 -2.21 -3.50 -6.09
N TYR A 92 -2.42 -4.41 -7.03
CA TYR A 92 -3.41 -5.47 -6.90
C TYR A 92 -2.82 -6.73 -6.27
N ASN A 93 -3.57 -7.34 -5.35
CA ASN A 93 -3.34 -8.68 -4.84
C ASN A 93 -4.34 -9.64 -5.49
N SER A 94 -3.85 -10.45 -6.43
CA SER A 94 -4.69 -11.39 -7.19
C SER A 94 -5.26 -12.52 -6.34
N SER A 95 -4.57 -12.92 -5.27
CA SER A 95 -5.00 -14.03 -4.40
C SER A 95 -6.18 -13.70 -3.50
N GLU A 96 -6.27 -12.44 -3.07
CA GLU A 96 -7.31 -11.95 -2.16
C GLU A 96 -8.43 -11.22 -2.93
N ASP A 97 -8.30 -11.07 -4.26
CA ASP A 97 -9.13 -10.18 -5.09
C ASP A 97 -9.28 -8.79 -4.42
N ALA A 98 -8.14 -8.20 -4.04
CA ALA A 98 -8.07 -7.02 -3.21
C ALA A 98 -6.98 -6.05 -3.65
N ILE A 99 -7.11 -4.79 -3.25
CA ILE A 99 -6.12 -3.74 -3.47
C ILE A 99 -5.26 -3.58 -2.22
N ASN A 100 -3.94 -3.54 -2.38
CA ASN A 100 -2.98 -3.21 -1.32
C ASN A 100 -2.71 -1.70 -1.34
N PHE A 101 -3.29 -0.98 -0.37
CA PHE A 101 -3.07 0.46 -0.22
C PHE A 101 -1.98 0.73 0.83
N PRO A 102 -0.77 1.16 0.41
CA PRO A 102 0.30 1.47 1.33
C PRO A 102 -0.03 2.67 2.22
N LEU A 103 0.15 2.48 3.52
CA LEU A 103 -0.07 3.49 4.55
C LEU A 103 1.17 4.32 4.84
N ASP A 104 2.35 3.88 4.40
CA ASP A 104 3.59 4.61 4.56
C ASP A 104 4.06 5.37 3.31
N ASN A 105 5.29 5.87 3.33
CA ASN A 105 5.88 6.63 2.22
C ASN A 105 6.24 5.78 0.98
N VAL A 106 6.08 4.45 0.97
CA VAL A 106 6.29 3.62 -0.23
C VAL A 106 5.35 4.05 -1.37
N ARG A 107 4.27 4.77 -1.05
CA ARG A 107 3.43 5.55 -1.99
C ARG A 107 4.22 6.39 -3.00
N TYR A 108 5.42 6.85 -2.65
CA TYR A 108 6.25 7.70 -3.51
C TYR A 108 7.32 6.93 -4.29
N MET A 109 7.30 5.60 -4.26
CA MET A 109 8.19 4.78 -5.08
C MET A 109 7.78 4.91 -6.55
N ASN A 110 8.63 5.46 -7.41
CA ASN A 110 8.31 5.64 -8.82
C ASN A 110 8.62 4.41 -9.69
N HIS A 111 8.03 4.40 -10.89
CA HIS A 111 8.27 3.39 -11.91
C HIS A 111 9.59 3.61 -12.66
N ALA A 112 10.32 2.52 -12.94
CA ALA A 112 11.35 2.47 -13.98
C ALA A 112 11.42 1.09 -14.64
N VAL A 113 11.72 1.07 -15.95
CA VAL A 113 12.02 -0.18 -16.67
C VAL A 113 13.40 -0.71 -16.25
N ASP A 114 14.36 0.20 -16.09
CA ASP A 114 15.70 -0.03 -15.53
C ASP A 114 15.71 0.20 -14.01
N CYS A 115 14.83 -0.52 -13.30
CA CYS A 115 14.67 -0.40 -11.86
C CYS A 115 15.88 -0.93 -11.05
N ASN A 116 16.20 -0.23 -9.95
CA ASN A 116 17.25 -0.60 -9.00
C ASN A 116 16.69 -1.33 -7.75
N SER A 117 15.38 -1.62 -7.73
CA SER A 117 14.71 -2.45 -6.73
C SER A 117 13.78 -3.45 -7.39
N THR A 118 13.52 -4.56 -6.68
CA THR A 118 12.49 -5.53 -7.05
C THR A 118 11.70 -5.97 -5.81
N TYR A 119 10.39 -6.10 -6.00
CA TYR A 119 9.46 -6.72 -5.09
C TYR A 119 9.42 -8.24 -5.35
N ASP A 120 9.64 -9.04 -4.30
CA ASP A 120 9.44 -10.49 -4.37
C ASP A 120 8.01 -10.82 -3.93
N GLU A 121 7.16 -11.23 -4.88
CA GLU A 121 5.84 -11.71 -4.50
C GLU A 121 6.00 -13.05 -3.77
N PRO A 122 5.59 -13.14 -2.49
CA PRO A 122 5.79 -14.34 -1.72
C PRO A 122 4.94 -15.49 -2.30
N PRO A 123 5.31 -16.76 -2.04
CA PRO A 123 4.50 -17.91 -2.43
C PRO A 123 3.06 -17.77 -1.93
N GLU A 124 2.11 -18.37 -2.66
CA GLU A 124 0.67 -18.27 -2.38
C GLU A 124 0.36 -18.36 -0.87
N GLY A 125 -0.26 -17.30 -0.34
CA GLY A 125 -0.76 -17.24 1.04
C GLY A 125 0.11 -16.48 2.04
N ALA A 126 1.22 -15.85 1.63
CA ALA A 126 2.13 -15.13 2.54
C ALA A 126 2.41 -13.66 2.14
N TYR A 127 1.42 -12.94 1.59
CA TYR A 127 1.57 -11.57 1.08
C TYR A 127 2.02 -10.55 2.12
N LEU A 128 1.54 -10.67 3.37
CA LEU A 128 2.13 -9.92 4.47
C LEU A 128 3.56 -10.42 4.73
N GLY A 129 4.53 -9.53 4.60
CA GLY A 129 5.94 -9.84 4.76
C GLY A 129 6.75 -9.87 3.46
N ALA A 130 6.11 -9.65 2.31
CA ALA A 130 6.77 -9.50 1.02
C ALA A 130 7.84 -8.38 1.06
N PRO A 131 9.12 -8.69 0.83
CA PRO A 131 10.19 -7.71 0.86
C PRO A 131 10.43 -7.09 -0.52
N SER A 132 10.82 -5.82 -0.53
CA SER A 132 11.54 -5.23 -1.66
C SER A 132 13.03 -5.20 -1.35
N TYR A 133 13.85 -5.58 -2.33
CA TYR A 133 15.30 -5.58 -2.23
C TYR A 133 15.96 -4.80 -3.36
N THR A 134 17.12 -4.21 -3.06
CA THR A 134 17.91 -3.48 -4.05
C THR A 134 18.63 -4.44 -5.00
N ASN A 135 18.55 -4.20 -6.31
CA ASN A 135 19.18 -5.02 -7.36
C ASN A 135 20.67 -4.69 -7.59
N CYS A 136 21.09 -3.52 -7.12
CA CYS A 136 22.45 -3.00 -7.21
C CYS A 136 22.75 -2.09 -6.02
N ASP A 137 24.01 -1.65 -5.90
CA ASP A 137 24.36 -0.60 -4.94
C ASP A 137 23.69 0.73 -5.32
N ILE A 138 23.04 1.38 -4.35
CA ILE A 138 22.38 2.68 -4.52
C ILE A 138 23.17 3.75 -3.78
N ARG A 139 23.49 4.85 -4.46
CA ARG A 139 24.26 5.96 -3.90
C ARG A 139 23.37 6.96 -3.18
N PRO A 140 23.91 7.74 -2.23
CA PRO A 140 23.20 8.90 -1.69
C PRO A 140 22.77 9.85 -2.82
N GLY A 141 21.51 10.28 -2.80
CA GLY A 141 20.88 11.12 -3.81
C GLY A 141 20.26 10.36 -4.99
N GLU A 142 20.43 9.04 -5.08
CA GLU A 142 19.76 8.22 -6.08
C GLU A 142 18.35 7.83 -5.62
N GLU A 143 17.42 7.83 -6.57
CA GLU A 143 16.04 7.39 -6.34
C GLU A 143 15.94 5.86 -6.40
N ILE A 144 15.21 5.27 -5.44
CA ILE A 144 14.79 3.87 -5.50
C ILE A 144 13.51 3.77 -6.35
N ARG A 145 13.55 2.90 -7.35
CA ARG A 145 12.46 2.71 -8.33
C ARG A 145 12.20 1.22 -8.53
N GLU A 146 10.95 0.88 -8.80
CA GLU A 146 10.51 -0.49 -9.14
C GLU A 146 9.78 -0.51 -10.48
N ASN A 147 9.68 -1.69 -11.09
CA ASN A 147 8.91 -1.84 -12.32
C ASN A 147 7.44 -2.15 -12.00
N TYR A 148 6.57 -1.15 -12.01
CA TYR A 148 5.13 -1.36 -11.82
C TYR A 148 4.49 -2.43 -12.73
N LEU A 149 5.06 -2.70 -13.90
CA LEU A 149 4.56 -3.74 -14.81
C LEU A 149 4.84 -5.16 -14.30
N SER A 150 5.60 -5.33 -13.22
CA SER A 150 5.78 -6.63 -12.57
C SER A 150 4.66 -6.97 -11.59
N TYR A 151 3.80 -6.00 -11.21
CA TYR A 151 2.67 -6.29 -10.33
C TYR A 151 1.52 -6.97 -11.08
N PRO A 152 0.72 -7.81 -10.40
CA PRO A 152 -0.49 -8.37 -10.98
C PRO A 152 -1.44 -7.27 -11.50
N GLU A 153 -2.05 -7.52 -12.66
CA GLU A 153 -3.04 -6.60 -13.24
C GLU A 153 -4.38 -6.70 -12.50
N CYS A 154 -4.94 -5.55 -12.11
CA CYS A 154 -6.30 -5.50 -11.58
C CYS A 154 -7.33 -5.48 -12.73
N PRO A 155 -8.25 -6.45 -12.81
CA PRO A 155 -9.23 -6.46 -13.89
C PRO A 155 -10.41 -5.48 -13.67
N TRP A 156 -10.53 -4.85 -12.49
CA TRP A 156 -11.70 -4.07 -12.09
C TRP A 156 -11.38 -2.66 -11.55
N ALA A 157 -10.11 -2.28 -11.44
CA ALA A 157 -9.69 -0.93 -11.06
C ALA A 157 -8.48 -0.48 -11.88
N ASP A 158 -8.45 0.79 -12.28
CA ASP A 158 -7.25 1.43 -12.84
C ASP A 158 -6.29 1.77 -11.68
N LEU A 159 -5.19 1.02 -11.53
CA LEU A 159 -4.18 1.19 -10.47
C LEU A 159 -2.88 1.83 -10.99
N CYS A 160 -1.79 1.83 -10.22
CA CYS A 160 -0.56 2.52 -10.58
C CYS A 160 0.11 1.99 -11.86
N ASP A 161 -0.05 0.71 -12.21
CA ASP A 161 0.44 0.16 -13.48
C ASP A 161 -0.32 0.69 -14.71
N SER A 162 -1.52 1.22 -14.46
CA SER A 162 -2.52 1.42 -15.48
C SER A 162 -2.22 2.66 -16.34
N PHE A 163 -1.41 3.61 -15.89
CA PHE A 163 -0.99 4.73 -16.75
C PHE A 163 0.16 4.38 -17.71
N LEU A 164 0.81 3.22 -17.54
CA LEU A 164 1.95 2.78 -18.36
C LEU A 164 1.55 1.91 -19.56
N LYS A 165 0.29 1.48 -19.61
CA LYS A 165 -0.21 0.53 -20.62
C LYS A 165 -0.71 1.26 -21.88
N PRO A 166 -0.50 0.69 -23.09
CA PRO A 166 -0.94 1.30 -24.34
C PRO A 166 -2.48 1.39 -24.43
N GLN A 167 -2.97 2.48 -25.00
CA GLN A 167 -4.39 2.67 -25.35
C GLN A 167 -4.67 2.09 -26.76
N PRO A 168 -5.88 1.58 -27.06
CA PRO A 168 -7.08 1.60 -26.21
C PRO A 168 -7.14 0.38 -25.28
N ARG A 169 -7.46 0.61 -24.01
CA ARG A 169 -7.95 -0.44 -23.12
C ARG A 169 -9.33 -0.09 -22.58
N PRO A 170 -10.17 -1.08 -22.22
CA PRO A 170 -11.38 -0.81 -21.46
C PRO A 170 -11.01 -0.06 -20.17
N SER A 171 -11.70 1.03 -19.89
CA SER A 171 -11.57 1.75 -18.62
C SER A 171 -12.14 0.89 -17.50
N SER A 172 -11.63 0.99 -16.27
CA SER A 172 -12.31 0.37 -15.13
C SER A 172 -13.77 0.85 -15.01
N GLU A 173 -14.07 2.07 -15.49
CA GLU A 173 -15.44 2.60 -15.59
C GLU A 173 -16.36 1.76 -16.50
N ASP A 174 -15.82 1.06 -17.51
CA ASP A 174 -16.60 0.18 -18.40
C ASP A 174 -17.10 -1.09 -17.66
N PHE A 175 -16.50 -1.40 -16.51
CA PHE A 175 -16.91 -2.49 -15.64
C PHE A 175 -17.88 -2.04 -14.52
N VAL A 176 -18.23 -0.75 -14.45
CA VAL A 176 -19.24 -0.25 -13.51
C VAL A 176 -20.57 -0.92 -13.78
N GLY A 177 -21.12 -1.58 -12.75
CA GLY A 177 -22.43 -2.26 -12.82
C GLY A 177 -22.36 -3.76 -13.17
N GLN A 178 -21.20 -4.28 -13.56
CA GLN A 178 -21.02 -5.74 -13.74
C GLN A 178 -20.88 -6.46 -12.39
N TYR A 179 -20.30 -5.79 -11.40
CA TYR A 179 -20.23 -6.25 -10.02
C TYR A 179 -21.37 -5.65 -9.20
N GLN A 180 -22.09 -6.51 -8.45
CA GLN A 180 -23.12 -6.10 -7.50
C GLN A 180 -22.54 -6.16 -6.09
N PRO A 181 -22.14 -5.02 -5.51
CA PRO A 181 -21.51 -4.99 -4.21
C PRO A 181 -22.57 -5.24 -3.13
N VAL A 182 -22.16 -6.01 -2.12
CA VAL A 182 -23.03 -6.48 -1.05
C VAL A 182 -22.83 -5.58 0.17
N PRO A 183 -23.89 -4.96 0.72
CA PRO A 183 -23.81 -4.24 1.98
C PRO A 183 -23.86 -5.20 3.19
N PRO A 184 -23.25 -4.84 4.33
CA PRO A 184 -22.45 -3.64 4.54
C PRO A 184 -21.05 -3.77 3.92
N ALA A 185 -20.47 -2.64 3.51
CA ALA A 185 -19.06 -2.57 3.18
C ALA A 185 -18.34 -1.71 4.22
N GLU A 186 -17.35 -2.33 4.86
CA GLU A 186 -16.56 -1.71 5.90
C GLU A 186 -15.08 -1.90 5.59
N ILE A 187 -14.28 -0.89 5.94
CA ILE A 187 -12.83 -0.98 5.99
C ILE A 187 -12.43 -0.82 7.46
N MET A 188 -11.68 -1.79 7.98
CA MET A 188 -11.15 -1.74 9.34
C MET A 188 -9.73 -1.21 9.32
N ILE A 189 -9.43 -0.26 10.20
CA ILE A 189 -8.14 0.40 10.31
C ILE A 189 -7.68 0.30 11.75
N THR A 190 -6.65 -0.50 11.99
CA THR A 190 -6.09 -0.70 13.33
C THR A 190 -5.43 0.59 13.83
N ARG A 191 -5.19 0.68 15.14
CA ARG A 191 -4.39 1.78 15.70
C ARG A 191 -2.98 1.84 15.12
N GLY A 192 -2.36 0.69 14.82
CA GLY A 192 -1.06 0.61 14.16
C GLY A 192 -1.08 1.22 12.77
N GLN A 193 -2.05 0.80 11.95
CA GLN A 193 -2.31 1.35 10.61
C GLN A 193 -2.55 2.86 10.62
N PHE A 194 -3.44 3.32 11.50
CA PHE A 194 -3.72 4.75 11.64
C PHE A 194 -2.47 5.54 12.03
N ARG A 195 -1.67 5.02 12.96
CA ARG A 195 -0.43 5.64 13.41
C ARG A 195 0.58 5.76 12.26
N VAL A 196 0.86 4.67 11.55
CA VAL A 196 1.78 4.69 10.41
C VAL A 196 1.33 5.72 9.38
N TYR A 197 0.04 5.72 9.03
CA TYR A 197 -0.50 6.66 8.06
C TYR A 197 -0.38 8.12 8.51
N ALA A 198 -0.76 8.43 9.76
CA ALA A 198 -0.68 9.78 10.32
C ALA A 198 0.76 10.31 10.43
N GLU A 199 1.73 9.43 10.69
CA GLU A 199 3.16 9.76 10.79
C GLU A 199 3.85 9.90 9.42
N SER A 200 3.18 9.58 8.31
CA SER A 200 3.80 9.48 6.97
C SER A 200 3.84 10.78 6.16
N ASN A 201 4.21 11.91 6.77
CA ASN A 201 4.46 13.20 6.09
C ASN A 201 3.44 13.55 4.98
N LEU A 202 2.14 13.42 5.27
CA LEU A 202 1.06 13.62 4.30
C LEU A 202 0.98 15.11 3.90
N SER A 203 1.44 15.45 2.70
CA SER A 203 1.59 16.84 2.27
C SER A 203 0.47 17.31 1.34
N ARG A 204 0.10 16.49 0.34
CA ARG A 204 -0.93 16.79 -0.65
C ARG A 204 -2.32 16.33 -0.18
N ASP A 205 -3.37 16.86 -0.78
CA ASP A 205 -4.75 16.49 -0.43
C ASP A 205 -5.02 15.00 -0.74
N VAL A 206 -4.51 14.50 -1.87
CA VAL A 206 -4.59 13.07 -2.20
C VAL A 206 -3.90 12.20 -1.15
N ASP A 207 -2.80 12.67 -0.55
CA ASP A 207 -2.10 11.93 0.50
C ASP A 207 -2.92 11.87 1.79
N LYS A 208 -3.82 12.83 2.03
CA LYS A 208 -4.66 12.94 3.25
C LYS A 208 -6.04 12.32 3.09
N ALA A 209 -6.36 11.76 1.92
CA ALA A 209 -7.73 11.38 1.58
C ALA A 209 -8.37 10.40 2.57
N LEU A 210 -7.62 9.39 3.05
CA LEU A 210 -8.12 8.45 4.04
C LEU A 210 -8.37 9.12 5.40
N LEU A 211 -7.53 10.10 5.81
CA LEU A 211 -7.77 10.86 7.06
C LEU A 211 -9.03 11.71 6.95
N LEU A 212 -9.27 12.34 5.79
CA LEU A 212 -10.45 13.16 5.56
C LEU A 212 -11.74 12.33 5.67
N VAL A 213 -11.74 11.15 5.05
CA VAL A 213 -12.87 10.22 5.13
C VAL A 213 -13.05 9.70 6.56
N LEU A 214 -11.97 9.24 7.21
CA LEU A 214 -12.03 8.78 8.60
C LEU A 214 -12.54 9.84 9.58
N ALA A 215 -12.12 11.10 9.43
CA ALA A 215 -12.56 12.19 10.29
C ALA A 215 -14.06 12.48 10.17
N LYS A 216 -14.66 12.21 9.01
CA LYS A 216 -16.08 12.47 8.73
C LYS A 216 -16.99 11.30 9.09
N THR A 217 -16.56 10.08 8.76
CA THR A 217 -17.44 8.89 8.80
C THR A 217 -16.88 7.74 9.63
N GLY A 218 -15.62 7.84 10.07
CA GLY A 218 -14.98 6.81 10.88
C GLY A 218 -15.58 6.74 12.28
N ILE A 219 -15.82 5.52 12.75
CA ILE A 219 -16.27 5.23 14.12
C ILE A 219 -15.22 4.36 14.78
N PHE A 220 -14.78 4.72 15.99
CA PHE A 220 -13.92 3.84 16.76
C PHE A 220 -14.75 2.71 17.38
N ASP A 221 -14.42 1.47 17.05
CA ASP A 221 -15.02 0.26 17.60
C ASP A 221 -14.12 -0.25 18.74
N GLU A 222 -14.61 -0.11 19.98
CA GLU A 222 -13.89 -0.53 21.19
C GLU A 222 -13.72 -2.05 21.29
N GLU A 223 -14.62 -2.85 20.72
CA GLU A 223 -14.50 -4.31 20.76
C GLU A 223 -13.38 -4.78 19.83
N ARG A 224 -13.31 -4.17 18.64
CA ARG A 224 -12.30 -4.49 17.62
C ARG A 224 -10.98 -3.71 17.80
N GLN A 225 -10.96 -2.72 18.69
CA GLN A 225 -9.84 -1.78 18.89
C GLN A 225 -9.36 -1.14 17.58
N ALA A 226 -10.31 -0.77 16.72
CA ALA A 226 -10.04 -0.27 15.37
C ALA A 226 -11.01 0.85 14.97
N PHE A 227 -10.59 1.71 14.04
CA PHE A 227 -11.50 2.60 13.32
C PHE A 227 -12.22 1.79 12.25
N ILE A 228 -13.54 1.88 12.23
CA ILE A 228 -14.40 1.29 11.22
C ILE A 228 -14.86 2.40 10.30
N LEU A 229 -14.46 2.28 9.03
CA LEU A 229 -14.96 3.10 7.96
C LEU A 229 -16.13 2.39 7.29
N ARG A 230 -17.36 2.79 7.62
CA ARG A 230 -18.57 2.31 6.94
C ARG A 230 -18.75 3.07 5.64
N ILE A 231 -18.75 2.35 4.53
CA ILE A 231 -18.93 2.95 3.21
C ILE A 231 -20.44 3.08 2.93
N PRO A 232 -20.95 4.30 2.71
CA PRO A 232 -22.37 4.51 2.43
C PRO A 232 -22.80 3.77 1.17
N THR A 233 -24.05 3.30 1.14
CA THR A 233 -24.69 2.86 -0.10
C THR A 233 -25.23 4.07 -0.85
N GLU A 234 -25.26 4.04 -2.19
CA GLU A 234 -25.87 5.11 -3.01
C GLU A 234 -27.28 5.47 -2.49
N GLY A 235 -27.50 6.75 -2.17
CA GLY A 235 -28.78 7.28 -1.69
C GLY A 235 -28.93 7.45 -0.17
N GLN A 236 -27.87 7.20 0.60
CA GLN A 236 -27.75 7.58 2.02
C GLN A 236 -26.79 8.76 2.19
#